data_AF-A0A842YE11-F1
#
_entry.id   AF-A0A842YE11-F1
#
_cell.length_a   1.000
_cell.length_b   1.000
_cell.length_c   1.000
_cell.angle_alpha   90.00
_cell.angle_beta   90.00
_cell.angle_gamma   90.00
#
_symmetry.space_group_name_H-M   'P 1'
#
loop_
_entity.id
_entity.type
_entity.pdbx_description
1 polymer ?
#
loop_
_entity_poly.entity_id
_entity_poly.type
_entity_poly.pdbx_seq_one_letter_code
_entity_poly.pdbx_strand_id
1 'polypeptide(L)'
;MNATTELDCPKFAWVIMTLLGCLDLVRGIMHTVFLEYAAENIMGLDLAVARDDQLLLLGTFGISNYLTGMILILIAMKARNIVQYVFLVIPVSYLWGAFLISRVASSSARLGGLPMMQVYIAVCI
;
A
#
# COMPACT_ATOMS: atom_id res chain seq x y z
N MET A 1 28.42 -26.84 17.52
CA MET A 1 27.64 -25.58 17.43
C MET A 1 27.26 -25.43 15.97
N ASN A 2 25.99 -25.67 15.64
CA ASN A 2 25.52 -25.69 14.26
C ASN A 2 25.55 -24.28 13.68
N ALA A 3 26.17 -24.14 12.51
CA ALA A 3 26.09 -22.96 11.67
C ALA A 3 24.61 -22.75 11.28
N THR A 4 23.97 -21.77 11.90
CA THR A 4 22.74 -21.20 11.35
C THR A 4 23.14 -20.56 10.03
N THR A 5 22.78 -21.22 8.93
CA THR A 5 22.75 -20.61 7.61
C THR A 5 21.81 -19.42 7.69
N GLU A 6 22.34 -18.24 8.04
CA GLU A 6 21.62 -17.00 7.81
C GLU A 6 21.35 -16.97 6.31
N LEU A 7 20.08 -17.13 5.94
CA LEU A 7 19.61 -16.90 4.58
C LEU A 7 19.93 -15.43 4.29
N ASP A 8 21.11 -15.21 3.73
CA ASP A 8 21.63 -13.90 3.40
C ASP A 8 20.62 -13.29 2.43
N CYS A 9 19.90 -12.27 2.90
CA CYS A 9 18.76 -11.73 2.17
C CYS A 9 19.24 -11.30 0.79
N PRO A 10 18.66 -11.84 -0.30
CA PRO A 10 19.17 -11.59 -1.64
C PRO A 10 19.13 -10.09 -1.89
N LYS A 11 20.24 -9.54 -2.43
CA LYS A 11 20.42 -8.08 -2.52
C LYS A 11 19.27 -7.38 -3.23
N PHE A 12 18.67 -8.03 -4.22
CA PHE A 12 17.53 -7.49 -4.94
C PHE A 12 16.29 -7.30 -4.06
N ALA A 13 16.05 -8.18 -3.07
CA ALA A 13 14.84 -8.17 -2.26
C ALA A 13 14.77 -6.94 -1.35
N TRP A 14 15.86 -6.61 -0.64
CA TRP A 14 15.87 -5.42 0.20
C TRP A 14 15.88 -4.12 -0.63
N VAL A 15 16.46 -4.14 -1.84
CA VAL A 15 16.37 -3.01 -2.78
C VAL A 15 14.93 -2.79 -3.24
N ILE A 16 14.22 -3.83 -3.67
CA ILE A 16 12.81 -3.73 -4.05
C ILE A 16 11.98 -3.24 -2.87
N MET A 17 12.20 -3.78 -1.67
CA MET A 17 11.47 -3.34 -0.47
C MET A 17 11.71 -1.86 -0.17
N THR A 18 12.94 -1.37 -0.39
CA THR A 18 13.26 0.06 -0.23
C THR A 18 12.51 0.90 -1.27
N LEU A 19 12.48 0.46 -2.54
CA LEU A 19 11.74 1.14 -3.61
C LEU A 19 10.24 1.17 -3.33
N LEU A 20 9.66 0.05 -2.88
CA LEU A 20 8.26 -0.02 -2.46
C LEU A 20 7.97 0.93 -1.30
N GLY A 21 8.87 0.99 -0.31
CA GLY A 21 8.75 1.93 0.79
C GLY A 21 8.77 3.39 0.33
N CYS A 22 9.67 3.75 -0.61
CA CYS A 22 9.69 5.08 -1.22
C CYS A 22 8.41 5.40 -2.00
N LEU A 23 7.89 4.44 -2.77
CA LEU A 23 6.63 4.59 -3.50
C LEU A 23 5.45 4.84 -2.54
N ASP A 24 5.44 4.15 -1.39
CA ASP A 24 4.43 4.37 -0.36
C ASP A 24 4.57 5.74 0.32
N LEU A 25 5.79 6.26 0.52
CA LEU A 25 5.96 7.64 0.99
C LEU A 25 5.44 8.67 -0.02
N VAL A 26 5.71 8.48 -1.31
CA VAL A 26 5.16 9.35 -2.38
C VAL A 26 3.63 9.29 -2.36
N ARG A 27 3.03 8.11 -2.20
CA ARG A 27 1.58 7.97 -2.04
C ARG A 27 1.06 8.64 -0.79
N GLY A 28 1.77 8.53 0.34
CA GLY A 28 1.43 9.24 1.56
C GLY A 28 1.32 10.74 1.31
N ILE A 29 2.28 11.32 0.58
CA ILE A 29 2.24 12.74 0.18
C ILE A 29 1.03 13.02 -0.72
N MET A 30 0.80 12.20 -1.75
CA MET A 30 -0.32 12.40 -2.67
C MET A 30 -1.69 12.31 -1.98
N HIS A 31 -1.85 11.36 -1.06
CA HIS A 31 -3.09 11.10 -0.33
C HIS A 31 -3.22 11.92 0.96
N THR A 32 -2.36 12.91 1.23
CA THR A 32 -2.51 13.80 2.40
C THR A 32 -2.32 15.27 2.04
N VAL A 33 -1.30 15.59 1.26
CA VAL A 33 -0.96 16.97 0.84
C VAL A 33 -1.70 17.34 -0.44
N PHE A 34 -1.76 16.43 -1.42
CA PHE A 34 -2.43 16.63 -2.70
C PHE A 34 -3.78 15.91 -2.78
N LEU A 35 -4.48 15.85 -1.64
CA LEU A 35 -5.64 14.98 -1.42
C LEU A 35 -6.76 15.16 -2.45
N GLU A 36 -7.21 16.40 -2.69
CA GLU A 36 -8.29 16.70 -3.65
C GLU A 36 -7.85 16.39 -5.08
N TYR A 37 -6.62 16.76 -5.43
CA TYR A 37 -6.05 16.46 -6.74
C TYR A 37 -5.96 14.95 -6.98
N ALA A 38 -5.51 14.19 -5.98
CA ALA A 38 -5.43 12.74 -6.05
C ALA A 38 -6.82 12.09 -6.15
N ALA A 39 -7.81 12.60 -5.42
CA ALA A 39 -9.17 12.12 -5.50
C ALA A 39 -9.76 12.30 -6.91
N GLU A 40 -9.67 13.50 -7.49
CA GLU A 40 -10.31 13.81 -8.78
C GLU A 40 -9.51 13.28 -9.98
N ASN A 41 -8.19 13.46 -10.00
CA ASN A 41 -7.37 13.25 -11.21
C ASN A 41 -6.71 11.86 -11.26
N ILE A 42 -6.50 11.22 -10.10
CA ILE A 42 -5.82 9.92 -10.01
C ILE A 42 -6.81 8.81 -9.73
N MET A 43 -7.73 9.04 -8.80
CA MET A 43 -8.77 8.07 -8.43
C MET A 43 -10.09 8.26 -9.17
N GLY A 44 -10.28 9.37 -9.90
CA GLY A 44 -11.52 9.64 -10.63
C GLY A 44 -12.75 9.59 -9.73
N LEU A 45 -12.62 10.03 -8.48
CA LEU A 45 -13.71 10.09 -7.51
C LEU A 45 -14.61 11.28 -7.83
N ASP A 46 -15.91 11.05 -7.80
CA ASP A 46 -16.90 12.12 -7.87
C ASP A 46 -17.12 12.71 -6.47
N LEU A 47 -16.38 13.79 -6.19
CA LEU A 47 -16.49 14.52 -4.93
C LEU A 47 -17.86 15.18 -4.75
N ALA A 48 -18.71 15.29 -5.78
CA ALA A 48 -20.06 15.87 -5.61
C ALA A 48 -21.01 14.96 -4.80
N VAL A 49 -20.70 13.66 -4.69
CA VAL A 49 -21.57 12.68 -4.02
C VAL A 49 -21.31 12.60 -2.52
N ALA A 50 -20.04 12.53 -2.12
CA ALA A 50 -19.66 12.31 -0.72
C ALA A 50 -18.24 12.85 -0.44
N ARG A 51 -17.99 14.13 -0.75
CA ARG A 51 -16.67 14.78 -0.64
C ARG A 51 -15.95 14.46 0.66
N ASP A 52 -16.55 14.83 1.79
CA ASP A 52 -15.86 14.83 3.08
C ASP A 52 -15.50 13.41 3.53
N ASP A 53 -16.40 12.45 3.34
CA ASP A 53 -16.15 11.04 3.66
C ASP A 53 -15.09 10.42 2.74
N GLN A 54 -15.11 10.75 1.45
CA GLN A 54 -14.12 10.27 0.47
C GLN A 54 -12.73 10.85 0.74
N LEU A 55 -12.64 12.15 1.03
CA LEU A 55 -11.39 12.82 1.37
C LEU A 55 -10.85 12.33 2.72
N LEU A 56 -11.71 12.13 3.72
CA LEU A 56 -11.32 11.57 5.01
C LEU A 56 -10.76 10.14 4.86
N LEU A 57 -11.44 9.29 4.09
CA LEU A 57 -10.99 7.93 3.83
C LEU A 57 -9.65 7.93 3.09
N LEU A 58 -9.52 8.73 2.03
CA LEU A 58 -8.29 8.85 1.25
C LEU A 58 -7.13 9.41 2.10
N GLY A 59 -7.41 10.41 2.94
CA GLY A 59 -6.48 10.97 3.92
C GLY A 59 -5.96 9.93 4.91
N THR A 60 -6.88 9.10 5.42
CA THR A 60 -6.55 8.01 6.35
C THR A 60 -5.70 6.92 5.68
N PHE A 61 -5.98 6.61 4.41
CA PHE A 61 -5.11 5.76 3.62
C PHE A 61 -3.72 6.38 3.44
N GLY A 62 -3.63 7.69 3.18
CA GLY A 62 -2.36 8.41 3.06
C GLY A 62 -1.49 8.35 4.33
N ILE A 63 -2.09 8.49 5.51
CA ILE A 63 -1.38 8.30 6.79
C ILE A 63 -0.83 6.88 6.90
N SER A 64 -1.63 5.89 6.51
CA SER A 64 -1.20 4.48 6.50
C SER A 64 -0.06 4.25 5.51
N ASN A 65 -0.09 4.89 4.34
CA ASN A 65 1.01 4.82 3.36
C ASN A 65 2.33 5.39 3.91
N TYR A 66 2.30 6.49 4.67
CA TYR A 66 3.50 6.98 5.36
C TYR A 66 4.06 5.96 6.33
N LEU A 67 3.20 5.40 7.18
CA LEU A 67 3.60 4.40 8.17
C LEU A 67 4.23 3.17 7.50
N THR A 68 3.53 2.59 6.52
CA THR A 68 4.02 1.41 5.79
C THR A 68 5.32 1.73 5.05
N GLY A 69 5.41 2.88 4.37
CA GLY A 69 6.61 3.31 3.65
C GLY A 69 7.84 3.43 4.56
N MET A 70 7.69 4.08 5.71
CA MET A 70 8.76 4.19 6.71
C MET A 70 9.17 2.81 7.27
N ILE A 71 8.21 1.95 7.57
CA ILE A 71 8.47 0.60 8.08
C ILE A 71 9.22 -0.24 7.05
N LEU A 72 8.82 -0.24 5.78
CA LEU A 72 9.49 -1.00 4.72
C LEU A 72 10.95 -0.56 4.54
N ILE A 73 11.22 0.75 4.55
CA ILE A 73 12.58 1.28 4.48
C ILE A 73 13.40 0.84 5.71
N LEU A 74 12.84 0.96 6.92
CA LEU A 74 13.50 0.52 8.14
C LEU A 74 13.83 -0.97 8.12
N ILE A 75 12.92 -1.82 7.66
CA ILE A 75 13.14 -3.27 7.52
C ILE A 75 14.26 -3.54 6.51
N ALA A 76 14.23 -2.90 5.34
CA ALA A 76 15.27 -3.06 4.33
C ALA A 76 16.67 -2.60 4.82
N MET A 77 16.72 -1.63 5.73
CA MET A 77 17.97 -1.11 6.28
C MET A 77 18.49 -1.91 7.49
N LYS A 78 17.60 -2.37 8.38
CA LYS A 78 17.98 -2.91 9.70
C LYS A 78 17.61 -4.37 9.93
N ALA A 79 16.60 -4.89 9.24
CA ALA A 79 16.07 -6.23 9.45
C ALA A 79 15.96 -6.98 8.11
N ARG A 80 17.07 -7.04 7.36
CA ARG A 80 17.09 -7.63 6.02
C ARG A 80 16.70 -9.10 6.01
N ASN A 81 17.00 -9.82 7.09
CA ASN A 81 16.65 -11.23 7.28
C ASN A 81 15.14 -11.51 7.24
N ILE A 82 14.27 -10.52 7.52
CA ILE A 82 12.81 -10.72 7.49
C ILE A 82 12.13 -10.25 6.20
N VAL A 83 12.87 -9.62 5.27
CA VAL A 83 12.34 -9.02 4.04
C VAL A 83 11.50 -10.02 3.22
N GLN A 84 11.96 -11.27 3.10
CA GLN A 84 11.24 -12.32 2.35
C GLN A 84 9.88 -12.66 2.97
N TYR A 85 9.79 -12.70 4.30
CA TYR A 85 8.53 -12.96 5.00
C TYR A 85 7.57 -11.78 4.83
N VAL A 86 8.09 -10.56 4.91
CA VAL A 86 7.28 -9.35 4.74
C VAL A 86 6.71 -9.28 3.32
N PHE A 87 7.45 -9.69 2.29
CA PHE A 87 6.92 -9.83 0.93
C PHE A 87 5.75 -10.81 0.81
N LEU A 88 5.65 -11.83 1.68
CA LEU A 88 4.50 -12.73 1.73
C LEU A 88 3.35 -12.16 2.56
N VAL A 89 3.66 -11.42 3.64
CA VAL A 89 2.66 -10.82 4.51
C VAL A 89 1.84 -9.76 3.77
N ILE A 90 2.49 -8.90 2.98
CA ILE A 90 1.83 -7.82 2.21
C ILE A 90 0.65 -8.35 1.37
N PRO A 91 0.83 -9.28 0.41
CA PRO A 91 -0.28 -9.77 -0.41
C PRO A 91 -1.34 -10.51 0.38
N VAL A 92 -0.94 -11.31 1.39
CA VAL A 92 -1.88 -12.02 2.25
C VAL A 92 -2.79 -11.04 2.99
N SER A 93 -2.23 -9.94 3.51
CA SER A 93 -3.01 -8.88 4.17
C SER A 93 -3.99 -8.20 3.20
N TYR A 94 -3.58 -7.91 1.97
CA TYR A 94 -4.49 -7.33 0.97
C TYR A 94 -5.61 -8.28 0.56
N LEU A 95 -5.29 -9.56 0.31
CA LEU A 95 -6.28 -10.57 -0.02
C LEU A 95 -7.29 -10.77 1.12
N TRP A 96 -6.81 -10.82 2.36
CA TRP A 96 -7.66 -10.95 3.53
C TRP A 96 -8.56 -9.72 3.72
N GLY A 97 -8.01 -8.52 3.58
CA GLY A 97 -8.79 -7.28 3.63
C GLY A 97 -9.87 -7.22 2.55
N ALA A 98 -9.52 -7.57 1.31
CA ALA A 98 -10.46 -7.63 0.19
C ALA A 98 -11.58 -8.65 0.44
N PHE A 99 -11.26 -9.81 1.01
CA PHE A 99 -12.23 -10.83 1.38
C PHE A 99 -13.19 -10.37 2.50
N LEU A 100 -12.71 -9.62 3.48
CA LEU A 100 -13.57 -9.08 4.53
C LEU A 100 -14.49 -7.97 4.00
N ILE A 101 -13.95 -7.06 3.19
CA ILE A 101 -14.72 -5.96 2.60
C ILE A 101 -15.81 -6.50 1.68
N SER A 102 -15.52 -7.50 0.86
CA SER A 102 -16.50 -8.07 -0.08
C SER A 102 -17.72 -8.72 0.60
N ARG A 103 -17.64 -9.01 1.90
CA ARG A 103 -18.76 -9.54 2.70
C ARG A 103 -19.70 -8.45 3.22
N VAL A 104 -19.25 -7.20 3.29
CA VAL A 104 -19.99 -6.08 3.92
C VAL A 104 -20.36 -5.00 2.90
N ALA A 105 -19.49 -4.79 1.91
CA ALA A 105 -19.66 -3.77 0.89
C ALA A 105 -19.47 -4.38 -0.50
N SER A 106 -20.46 -4.15 -1.37
CA SER A 106 -20.33 -4.36 -2.81
C SER A 106 -20.43 -2.99 -3.48
N SER A 107 -19.36 -2.57 -4.16
CA SER A 107 -19.35 -1.27 -4.82
C SER A 107 -20.15 -1.37 -6.12
N SER A 108 -21.33 -0.73 -6.16
CA SER A 108 -22.12 -0.51 -7.38
C SER A 108 -21.72 0.78 -8.09
N ALA A 109 -20.85 1.58 -7.49
CA ALA A 109 -20.36 2.81 -8.09
C ALA A 109 -19.46 2.45 -9.29
N ARG A 110 -19.64 3.15 -10.41
CA ARG A 110 -18.61 3.27 -11.44
C ARG A 110 -17.42 3.97 -10.79
N LEU A 111 -16.59 3.20 -10.10
CA LEU A 111 -15.36 3.66 -9.49
C LEU A 111 -14.45 4.02 -10.67
N GLY A 112 -14.38 5.31 -11.05
CA GLY A 112 -13.52 5.76 -12.15
C GLY A 112 -12.05 5.31 -11.96
N GLY A 113 -11.62 5.14 -10.71
CA GLY A 113 -10.31 4.63 -10.29
C GLY A 113 -10.22 3.13 -9.96
N LEU A 114 -11.27 2.32 -10.22
CA LEU A 114 -11.19 0.85 -10.14
C LEU A 114 -9.94 0.28 -10.84
N PRO A 115 -9.52 0.75 -12.03
CA PRO A 115 -8.28 0.25 -12.64
C PRO A 115 -7.02 0.62 -11.86
N MET A 116 -6.91 1.82 -11.27
CA MET A 116 -5.72 2.21 -10.51
C MET A 116 -5.60 1.47 -9.17
N MET A 117 -6.72 1.25 -8.48
CA MET A 117 -6.73 0.46 -7.24
C MET A 117 -6.49 -1.03 -7.51
N GLN A 118 -6.95 -1.56 -8.65
CA GLN A 118 -6.64 -2.93 -9.07
C GLN A 118 -5.19 -3.11 -9.52
N VAL A 119 -4.60 -2.15 -10.23
CA VAL A 119 -3.15 -2.13 -10.53
C VAL A 119 -2.35 -2.14 -9.24
N TYR A 120 -2.78 -1.41 -8.21
CA TYR A 120 -2.12 -1.42 -6.91
C TYR A 120 -2.18 -2.78 -6.21
N ILE A 121 -3.37 -3.39 -6.12
CA ILE A 121 -3.50 -4.75 -5.57
C ILE A 121 -2.64 -5.74 -6.38
N ALA A 122 -2.57 -5.58 -7.71
CA ALA A 122 -1.74 -6.42 -8.59
C ALA A 122 -0.23 -6.15 -8.50
N VAL A 123 0.21 -4.99 -8.01
CA VAL A 123 1.63 -4.70 -7.73
C VAL A 123 2.01 -5.17 -6.33
N CYS A 124 1.05 -5.20 -5.40
CA CYS A 124 1.24 -5.70 -4.04
C CYS A 124 1.12 -7.23 -3.93
N ILE A 125 0.62 -7.92 -4.96
CA ILE A 125 0.55 -9.38 -5.13
C ILE A 125 1.62 -9.84 -6.11
#